data_AF-A0A7T1AJ33-F1
#
_entry.id   AF-A0A7T1AJ33-F1
#
_cell.length_a   1.000
_cell.length_b   1.000
_cell.length_c   1.000
_cell.angle_alpha   90.00
_cell.angle_beta   90.00
_cell.angle_gamma   90.00
#
_symmetry.space_group_name_H-M   'P 1'
#
loop_
_entity.id
_entity.type
_entity.pdbx_description
1 polymer ?
#
loop_
_entity_poly.entity_id
_entity_poly.type
_entity_poly.pdbx_seq_one_letter_code
_entity_poly.pdbx_strand_id
1 'polypeptide(L)'
;MKKGFIFLLGFLLVFLLGLNIAYAFETTVFGRGIPLDEFDQVKPKLFIDLGMHSITSDNWKTALDKPDNVVILPYLEDLKTLSSMKIDGFLVVVSDWNIEEGDLRVLPSFFYVENEHVLGILNWTNDSPDLSFVNLVRENIEKENPDQILMVITEKNAQFIRDQFTVFQEKTEWIIRDEISENFIQNIDIPEKPVIYFFFSSRCPICRHLKNDVTPPVFEKYQDQIKVVYLDYVIAAHYEKMVLLEETWEVEHKTSVEIFSDAGYIASEDEKTINEQVEELIQKTLVLSAEERKGIQTEFTGKIEDLIFNRFKGFTPWVVAGAGVLDGLNPCAFATIIFMVNLLMAIGHTRRRIFEIGIAYSLSVFFTYFLMGLGIFHVWQTLSAYQIISRVIYGVMASVLIIFAILSIKDAIQYRKDKKETEFSMGLPKSFRIKINKYLKKSFSEKKLIVAAIFSGFVISLLEAGCTGQIYLPTIMYIARESTSLRAFFFLLLYNTFFIIPLLVVFFGVYYGSQSKALVNFGRKNILFSKLAMGCLFIVLSILLWQSALS
;
A
#
# COMPACT_ATOMS: atom_id res chain seq x y z
N MET A 1 -71.41 6.65 10.05
CA MET A 1 -70.26 7.51 9.68
C MET A 1 -69.10 7.42 10.69
N LYS A 2 -68.56 6.23 10.99
CA LYS A 2 -67.42 6.08 11.94
C LYS A 2 -66.35 5.04 11.56
N LYS A 3 -66.45 4.41 10.39
CA LYS A 3 -65.44 3.44 9.90
C LYS A 3 -64.62 3.94 8.68
N GLY A 4 -65.03 5.02 8.03
CA GLY A 4 -64.28 5.62 6.90
C GLY A 4 -63.23 6.66 7.28
N PHE A 5 -63.25 7.19 8.50
CA PHE A 5 -62.35 8.27 8.92
C PHE A 5 -61.01 7.77 9.48
N ILE A 6 -60.95 6.52 9.94
CA ILE A 6 -59.72 5.93 10.50
C ILE A 6 -58.80 5.41 9.39
N PHE A 7 -59.37 4.99 8.26
CA PHE A 7 -58.56 4.53 7.11
C PHE A 7 -57.91 5.70 6.36
N LEU A 8 -58.58 6.87 6.31
CA LEU A 8 -58.01 8.06 5.69
C LEU A 8 -56.90 8.70 6.55
N LEU A 9 -57.01 8.64 7.89
CA LEU A 9 -55.97 9.18 8.79
C LEU A 9 -54.71 8.29 8.82
N GLY A 10 -54.88 6.97 8.68
CA GLY A 10 -53.76 6.02 8.57
C GLY A 10 -53.01 6.13 7.23
N PHE A 11 -53.73 6.42 6.14
CA PHE A 11 -53.10 6.62 4.83
C PHE A 11 -52.46 8.02 4.69
N LEU A 12 -52.99 9.03 5.37
CA LEU A 12 -52.39 10.38 5.38
C LEU A 12 -51.16 10.48 6.31
N LEU A 13 -51.09 9.70 7.40
CA LEU A 13 -49.93 9.70 8.31
C LEU A 13 -48.70 9.01 7.70
N VAL A 14 -48.89 8.01 6.82
CA VAL A 14 -47.78 7.36 6.10
C VAL A 14 -47.22 8.25 4.99
N PHE A 15 -48.01 9.20 4.48
CA PHE A 15 -47.56 10.18 3.48
C PHE A 15 -46.91 11.43 4.09
N LEU A 16 -47.00 11.63 5.41
CA LEU A 16 -46.46 12.81 6.13
C LEU A 16 -45.26 12.49 7.04
N LEU A 17 -44.93 11.21 7.25
CA LEU A 17 -43.58 10.82 7.61
C LEU A 17 -42.77 10.72 6.32
N GLY A 18 -42.47 11.88 5.73
CA GLY A 18 -41.30 11.98 4.87
C GLY A 18 -40.12 11.53 5.72
N LEU A 19 -39.70 10.27 5.54
CA LEU A 19 -38.32 9.90 5.74
C LEU A 19 -37.56 10.93 4.92
N ASN A 20 -36.98 11.94 5.59
CA ASN A 20 -35.88 12.69 5.01
C ASN A 20 -34.80 11.63 4.81
N ILE A 21 -34.84 10.94 3.66
CA ILE A 21 -33.74 10.13 3.21
C ILE A 21 -32.66 11.17 2.97
N ALA A 22 -31.74 11.29 3.92
CA ALA A 22 -30.57 12.10 3.73
C ALA A 22 -29.82 11.50 2.52
N TYR A 23 -29.46 12.36 1.58
CA TYR A 23 -28.70 11.97 0.39
C TYR A 23 -27.24 12.32 0.62
N ALA A 24 -26.34 11.38 0.31
CA ALA A 24 -24.90 11.63 0.40
C ALA A 24 -24.51 12.81 -0.50
N PHE A 25 -25.09 12.80 -1.70
CA PHE A 25 -25.07 13.89 -2.65
C PHE A 25 -26.12 13.69 -3.73
N GLU A 26 -26.61 14.81 -4.27
CA GLU A 26 -27.47 14.85 -5.44
C GLU A 26 -26.63 15.09 -6.70
N THR A 27 -26.91 14.30 -7.74
CA THR A 27 -26.31 14.44 -9.07
C THR A 27 -27.41 14.75 -10.07
N THR A 28 -27.24 15.83 -10.84
CA THR A 28 -28.17 16.15 -11.93
C THR A 28 -27.52 15.84 -13.27
N VAL A 29 -28.14 14.94 -14.01
CA VAL A 29 -27.82 14.61 -15.39
C VAL A 29 -28.72 15.42 -16.30
N PHE A 30 -28.14 16.11 -17.28
CA PHE A 30 -28.89 16.94 -18.19
C PHE A 30 -28.38 16.84 -19.64
N GLY A 31 -29.25 17.19 -20.59
CA GLY A 31 -28.97 17.14 -22.01
C GLY A 31 -29.45 18.38 -22.77
N ARG A 32 -29.24 18.34 -24.08
CA ARG A 32 -29.53 19.40 -25.07
C ARG A 32 -30.66 20.37 -24.72
N GLY A 33 -30.35 21.67 -24.66
CA GLY A 33 -31.31 22.79 -24.80
C GLY A 33 -31.86 23.44 -23.52
N ILE A 34 -31.38 23.05 -22.34
CA ILE A 34 -31.87 23.58 -21.06
C ILE A 34 -31.28 24.97 -20.77
N PRO A 35 -32.12 26.01 -20.56
CA PRO A 35 -31.65 27.33 -20.13
C PRO A 35 -31.00 27.27 -18.74
N LEU A 36 -29.84 27.92 -18.61
CA LEU A 36 -28.99 27.96 -17.40
C LEU A 36 -29.69 28.54 -16.15
N ASP A 37 -30.83 29.18 -16.34
CA ASP A 37 -31.66 29.89 -15.37
C ASP A 37 -32.62 28.96 -14.57
N GLU A 38 -32.82 27.70 -14.98
CA GLU A 38 -33.57 26.71 -14.20
C GLU A 38 -32.73 26.03 -13.09
N PHE A 39 -31.39 26.11 -13.15
CA PHE A 39 -30.50 25.43 -12.19
C PHE A 39 -30.32 26.16 -10.84
N ASP A 40 -30.86 27.38 -10.68
CA ASP A 40 -30.64 28.19 -9.47
C ASP A 40 -31.58 27.85 -8.30
N GLN A 41 -32.51 26.89 -8.46
CA GLN A 41 -33.52 26.58 -7.43
C GLN A 41 -33.20 25.36 -6.55
N VAL A 42 -32.31 24.46 -6.98
CA VAL A 42 -31.73 23.36 -6.19
C VAL A 42 -30.26 23.25 -6.62
N LYS A 43 -29.31 23.27 -5.68
CA LYS A 43 -27.87 23.17 -5.99
C LYS A 43 -27.38 21.74 -5.76
N PRO A 44 -27.49 20.84 -6.76
CA PRO A 44 -26.86 19.53 -6.66
C PRO A 44 -25.34 19.69 -6.51
N LYS A 45 -24.69 18.71 -5.90
CA LYS A 45 -23.23 18.75 -5.67
C LYS A 45 -22.45 18.45 -6.95
N LEU A 46 -23.04 17.69 -7.88
CA LEU A 46 -22.41 17.28 -9.14
C LEU A 46 -23.38 17.47 -10.31
N PHE A 47 -22.86 18.02 -11.41
CA PHE A 47 -23.58 18.21 -12.66
C PHE A 47 -22.95 17.37 -13.77
N ILE A 48 -23.78 16.65 -14.53
CA ILE A 48 -23.34 15.80 -15.65
C ILE A 48 -24.01 16.26 -16.94
N ASP A 49 -23.22 16.83 -17.84
CA ASP A 49 -23.66 17.21 -19.19
C ASP A 49 -23.49 16.03 -20.15
N LEU A 50 -24.60 15.50 -20.69
CA LEU A 50 -24.58 14.43 -21.68
C LEU A 50 -24.08 14.88 -23.06
N GLY A 51 -23.81 16.17 -23.28
CA GLY A 51 -23.47 16.71 -24.58
C GLY A 51 -24.64 16.64 -25.55
N MET A 52 -24.38 16.27 -26.81
CA MET A 52 -25.35 16.24 -27.92
C MET A 52 -25.92 17.61 -28.26
N HIS A 53 -25.13 18.65 -28.05
CA HIS A 53 -25.59 20.01 -28.24
C HIS A 53 -25.86 20.29 -29.73
N SER A 54 -25.12 19.65 -30.65
CA SER A 54 -25.14 19.96 -32.09
C SER A 54 -24.74 21.41 -32.39
N ILE A 55 -23.75 21.97 -31.68
CA ILE A 55 -23.50 23.42 -31.69
C ILE A 55 -22.05 23.84 -31.88
N THR A 56 -21.92 25.09 -32.30
CA THR A 56 -20.68 25.87 -32.47
C THR A 56 -19.92 26.03 -31.15
N SER A 57 -18.65 26.40 -31.26
CA SER A 57 -17.75 26.60 -30.11
C SER A 57 -18.24 27.64 -29.08
N ASP A 58 -19.12 28.56 -29.47
CA ASP A 58 -19.62 29.61 -28.59
C ASP A 58 -20.73 29.13 -27.63
N ASN A 59 -21.52 28.12 -28.01
CA ASN A 59 -22.50 27.54 -27.09
C ASN A 59 -21.82 26.67 -26.02
N TRP A 60 -20.73 25.99 -26.38
CA TRP A 60 -19.87 25.31 -25.41
C TRP A 60 -19.26 26.30 -24.40
N LYS A 61 -18.73 27.45 -24.86
CA LYS A 61 -18.20 28.48 -23.94
C LYS A 61 -19.22 28.98 -22.92
N THR A 62 -20.49 29.09 -23.31
CA THR A 62 -21.56 29.57 -22.41
C THR A 62 -21.91 28.52 -21.34
N ALA A 63 -21.81 27.22 -21.67
CA ALA A 63 -21.95 26.13 -20.71
C ALA A 63 -20.73 26.00 -19.77
N LEU A 64 -19.55 26.38 -20.27
CA LEU A 64 -18.25 26.27 -19.58
C LEU A 64 -17.93 27.48 -18.65
N ASP A 65 -18.84 28.43 -18.47
CA ASP A 65 -18.60 29.65 -17.67
C ASP A 65 -19.02 29.51 -16.18
N LYS A 66 -19.21 28.29 -15.66
CA LYS A 66 -19.50 28.01 -14.23
C LYS A 66 -18.62 26.87 -13.65
N PRO A 67 -17.98 27.02 -12.47
CA PRO A 67 -16.58 26.56 -12.40
C PRO A 67 -16.24 25.36 -11.52
N ASP A 68 -17.10 24.81 -10.65
CA ASP A 68 -16.53 23.94 -9.59
C ASP A 68 -16.77 22.41 -9.76
N ASN A 69 -17.96 21.95 -10.19
CA ASN A 69 -18.32 20.52 -10.19
C ASN A 69 -19.13 20.05 -11.43
N VAL A 70 -18.61 20.25 -12.64
CA VAL A 70 -19.26 19.80 -13.89
C VAL A 70 -18.42 18.73 -14.59
N VAL A 71 -19.05 17.61 -14.94
CA VAL A 71 -18.48 16.52 -15.75
C VAL A 71 -19.16 16.50 -17.12
N ILE A 72 -18.37 16.46 -18.18
CA ILE A 72 -18.86 16.49 -19.56
C ILE A 72 -18.68 15.10 -20.19
N LEU A 73 -19.77 14.54 -20.71
CA LEU A 73 -19.85 13.23 -21.37
C LEU A 73 -20.15 13.41 -22.87
N PRO A 74 -19.21 13.94 -23.67
CA PRO A 74 -19.48 14.37 -25.04
C PRO A 74 -19.93 13.22 -25.94
N TYR A 75 -20.72 13.54 -26.97
CA TYR A 75 -21.06 12.60 -28.03
C TYR A 75 -19.97 12.57 -29.12
N LEU A 76 -19.98 11.52 -29.96
CA LEU A 76 -18.97 11.31 -31.01
C LEU A 76 -18.81 12.51 -31.96
N GLU A 77 -19.90 13.23 -32.25
CA GLU A 77 -19.84 14.44 -33.09
C GLU A 77 -19.26 15.65 -32.37
N ASP A 78 -19.52 15.78 -31.06
CA ASP A 78 -18.99 16.87 -30.24
C ASP A 78 -17.46 16.76 -30.07
N LEU A 79 -16.91 15.53 -30.06
CA LEU A 79 -15.47 15.29 -30.01
C LEU A 79 -14.71 15.94 -31.19
N LYS A 80 -15.34 16.01 -32.37
CA LYS A 80 -14.74 16.62 -33.56
C LYS A 80 -14.52 18.12 -33.39
N THR A 81 -15.39 18.79 -32.64
CA THR A 81 -15.31 20.23 -32.38
C THR A 81 -14.56 20.56 -31.09
N LEU A 82 -14.56 19.66 -30.10
CA LEU A 82 -13.85 19.80 -28.82
C LEU A 82 -12.33 20.01 -28.98
N SER A 83 -11.71 19.35 -29.96
CA SER A 83 -10.27 19.48 -30.24
C SER A 83 -9.80 20.92 -30.55
N SER A 84 -10.74 21.82 -30.88
CA SER A 84 -10.48 23.22 -31.20
C SER A 84 -10.70 24.19 -30.03
N MET A 85 -11.09 23.69 -28.84
CA MET A 85 -11.47 24.52 -27.70
C MET A 85 -10.49 24.38 -26.52
N LYS A 86 -10.30 25.49 -25.77
CA LYS A 86 -9.68 25.45 -24.44
C LYS A 86 -10.75 25.15 -23.41
N ILE A 87 -10.63 24.01 -22.75
CA ILE A 87 -11.54 23.56 -21.69
C ILE A 87 -10.74 23.59 -20.38
N ASP A 88 -10.52 24.79 -19.86
CA ASP A 88 -9.80 24.97 -18.59
C ASP A 88 -10.78 24.72 -17.43
N GLY A 89 -10.45 23.76 -16.54
CA GLY A 89 -11.19 23.51 -15.29
C GLY A 89 -12.26 22.40 -15.33
N PHE A 90 -12.63 21.87 -16.50
CA PHE A 90 -13.65 20.82 -16.59
C PHE A 90 -13.06 19.42 -16.70
N LEU A 91 -13.82 18.44 -16.20
CA LEU A 91 -13.52 17.04 -16.38
C LEU A 91 -14.30 16.47 -17.56
N VAL A 92 -13.58 15.87 -18.53
CA VAL A 92 -14.18 15.26 -19.72
C VAL A 92 -13.98 13.75 -19.67
N VAL A 93 -15.07 12.99 -19.79
CA VAL A 93 -15.02 11.51 -19.71
C VAL A 93 -15.44 10.90 -21.05
N VAL A 94 -14.54 10.11 -21.65
CA VAL A 94 -14.72 9.47 -22.95
C VAL A 94 -14.04 8.11 -22.93
N SER A 95 -14.82 7.05 -23.12
CA SER A 95 -14.31 5.69 -22.94
C SER A 95 -13.66 5.10 -24.20
N ASP A 96 -13.94 5.64 -25.39
CA ASP A 96 -13.71 4.92 -26.66
C ASP A 96 -12.78 5.59 -27.66
N TRP A 97 -12.04 6.64 -27.26
CA TRP A 97 -11.20 7.39 -28.20
C TRP A 97 -9.72 7.38 -27.84
N ASN A 98 -8.90 7.04 -28.84
CA ASN A 98 -7.44 7.09 -28.82
C ASN A 98 -6.94 8.54 -29.05
N ILE A 99 -7.21 9.47 -28.11
CA ILE A 99 -6.82 10.88 -28.27
C ILE A 99 -5.36 10.95 -27.83
N GLU A 100 -4.45 11.20 -28.78
CA GLU A 100 -3.09 11.62 -28.44
C GLU A 100 -3.15 12.86 -27.57
N GLU A 101 -2.45 12.79 -26.43
CA GLU A 101 -2.35 13.84 -25.41
C GLU A 101 -2.12 15.23 -26.01
N GLY A 102 -3.18 16.03 -26.05
CA GLY A 102 -3.12 17.49 -26.00
C GLY A 102 -3.47 17.97 -24.58
N ASP A 103 -3.57 19.30 -24.38
CA ASP A 103 -3.88 19.98 -23.09
C ASP A 103 -5.23 19.57 -22.42
N LEU A 104 -5.97 18.59 -22.95
CA LEU A 104 -7.26 18.12 -22.43
C LEU A 104 -7.11 16.91 -21.51
N ARG A 105 -7.59 17.03 -20.26
CA ARG A 105 -7.69 15.91 -19.30
C ARG A 105 -8.88 15.02 -19.63
N VAL A 106 -8.71 14.12 -20.60
CA VAL A 106 -9.72 13.11 -20.95
C VAL A 106 -9.51 11.87 -20.08
N LEU A 107 -10.56 11.45 -19.38
CA LEU A 107 -10.54 10.21 -18.58
C LEU A 107 -11.40 9.12 -19.24
N PRO A 108 -10.97 7.85 -19.21
CA PRO A 108 -11.75 6.73 -19.73
C PRO A 108 -13.00 6.42 -18.89
N SER A 109 -12.92 6.69 -17.59
CA SER A 109 -13.99 6.56 -16.60
C SER A 109 -13.65 7.48 -15.43
N PHE A 110 -14.65 7.90 -14.67
CA PHE A 110 -14.44 8.76 -13.51
C PHE A 110 -15.25 8.26 -12.32
N PHE A 111 -14.66 8.32 -11.13
CA PHE A 111 -15.32 7.98 -9.87
C PHE A 111 -15.39 9.23 -9.01
N TYR A 112 -16.60 9.72 -8.78
CA TYR A 112 -16.84 10.84 -7.88
C TYR A 112 -17.10 10.30 -6.48
N VAL A 113 -16.32 10.78 -5.50
CA VAL A 113 -16.40 10.33 -4.11
C VAL A 113 -16.79 11.49 -3.22
N GLU A 114 -17.83 11.32 -2.44
CA GLU A 114 -18.29 12.29 -1.43
C GLU A 114 -18.83 11.52 -0.22
N ASN A 115 -18.36 11.87 0.99
CA ASN A 115 -18.75 11.19 2.23
C ASN A 115 -18.62 9.66 2.18
N GLU A 116 -17.53 9.16 1.59
CA GLU A 116 -17.27 7.73 1.33
C GLU A 116 -18.24 7.06 0.34
N HIS A 117 -19.24 7.76 -0.20
CA HIS A 117 -20.13 7.26 -1.26
C HIS A 117 -19.55 7.58 -2.64
N VAL A 118 -19.67 6.64 -3.57
CA VAL A 118 -18.97 6.64 -4.84
C VAL A 118 -19.96 6.48 -5.99
N LEU A 119 -19.94 7.44 -6.92
CA LEU A 119 -20.62 7.37 -8.21
C LEU A 119 -19.60 7.04 -9.30
N GLY A 120 -19.74 5.89 -9.95
CA GLY A 120 -18.98 5.56 -11.15
C GLY A 120 -19.63 6.15 -12.39
N ILE A 121 -18.90 6.90 -13.22
CA ILE A 121 -19.41 7.57 -14.41
C ILE A 121 -18.67 7.04 -15.64
N LEU A 122 -19.43 6.48 -16.58
CA LEU A 122 -18.91 5.85 -17.79
C LEU A 122 -19.68 6.31 -19.02
N ASN A 123 -18.94 6.63 -20.08
CA ASN A 123 -19.49 7.19 -21.31
C ASN A 123 -18.94 6.49 -22.55
N TRP A 124 -19.77 5.64 -23.16
CA TRP A 124 -19.52 4.94 -24.40
C TRP A 124 -20.05 5.75 -25.58
N THR A 125 -19.15 6.12 -26.49
CA THR A 125 -19.47 6.95 -27.66
C THR A 125 -19.39 6.17 -28.96
N ASN A 126 -18.77 4.99 -28.96
CA ASN A 126 -18.59 4.16 -30.14
C ASN A 126 -19.61 3.01 -30.16
N ASP A 127 -20.24 2.78 -31.31
CA ASP A 127 -21.16 1.66 -31.53
C ASP A 127 -20.46 0.28 -31.44
N SER A 128 -19.13 0.24 -31.63
CA SER A 128 -18.31 -0.98 -31.56
C SER A 128 -17.19 -0.84 -30.52
N PRO A 129 -17.50 -0.94 -29.22
CA PRO A 129 -16.52 -0.78 -28.15
C PRO A 129 -15.45 -1.89 -28.13
N ASP A 130 -14.21 -1.54 -27.77
CA ASP A 130 -13.10 -2.49 -27.68
C ASP A 130 -13.21 -3.36 -26.41
N LEU A 131 -13.14 -4.69 -26.59
CA LEU A 131 -13.13 -5.66 -25.49
C LEU A 131 -12.01 -5.42 -24.48
N SER A 132 -10.83 -4.99 -24.94
CA SER A 132 -9.69 -4.77 -24.04
C SER A 132 -10.02 -3.68 -23.02
N PHE A 133 -10.68 -2.63 -23.51
CA PHE A 133 -11.10 -1.49 -22.72
C PHE A 133 -12.30 -1.82 -21.83
N VAL A 134 -13.28 -2.60 -22.33
CA VAL A 134 -14.39 -3.14 -21.51
C VAL A 134 -13.85 -3.89 -20.29
N ASN A 135 -12.82 -4.73 -20.47
CA ASN A 135 -12.23 -5.49 -19.37
C ASN A 135 -11.53 -4.57 -18.35
N LEU A 136 -10.77 -3.57 -18.81
CA LEU A 136 -10.14 -2.57 -17.93
C LEU A 136 -11.17 -1.84 -17.08
N VAL A 137 -12.29 -1.43 -17.70
CA VAL A 137 -13.38 -0.77 -17.00
C VAL A 137 -14.02 -1.67 -15.96
N ARG A 138 -14.25 -2.96 -16.29
CA ARG A 138 -14.77 -3.95 -15.34
C ARG A 138 -13.85 -4.08 -14.13
N GLU A 139 -12.55 -4.22 -14.34
CA GLU A 139 -11.56 -4.30 -13.26
C GLU A 139 -11.57 -3.04 -12.37
N ASN A 140 -11.73 -1.85 -12.96
CA ASN A 140 -11.83 -0.60 -12.20
C ASN A 140 -13.13 -0.55 -11.36
N ILE A 141 -14.27 -0.97 -11.90
CA ILE A 141 -15.53 -1.03 -11.14
C ILE A 141 -15.42 -2.03 -9.99
N GLU A 142 -14.83 -3.20 -10.21
CA GLU A 142 -14.59 -4.20 -9.16
C GLU A 142 -13.68 -3.65 -8.05
N LYS A 143 -12.67 -2.87 -8.43
CA LYS A 143 -11.71 -2.27 -7.51
C LYS A 143 -12.30 -1.13 -6.69
N GLU A 144 -12.99 -0.19 -7.33
CA GLU A 144 -13.54 1.00 -6.68
C GLU A 144 -14.90 0.73 -6.00
N ASN A 145 -15.60 -0.34 -6.41
CA ASN A 145 -16.88 -0.81 -5.88
C ASN A 145 -17.90 0.35 -5.63
N PRO A 146 -18.33 1.05 -6.69
CA PRO A 146 -19.23 2.18 -6.56
C PRO A 146 -20.59 1.80 -5.95
N ASP A 147 -21.24 2.75 -5.29
CA ASP A 147 -22.60 2.60 -4.77
C ASP A 147 -23.61 2.63 -5.92
N GLN A 148 -23.35 3.47 -6.92
CA GLN A 148 -24.14 3.57 -8.13
C GLN A 148 -23.23 3.80 -9.34
N ILE A 149 -23.65 3.31 -10.50
CA ILE A 149 -22.93 3.42 -11.76
C ILE A 149 -23.84 4.14 -12.74
N LEU A 150 -23.40 5.26 -13.29
CA LEU A 150 -24.02 5.90 -14.43
C LEU A 150 -23.35 5.40 -15.70
N MET A 151 -24.09 4.67 -16.53
CA MET A 151 -23.59 4.13 -17.78
C MET A 151 -24.35 4.73 -18.97
N VAL A 152 -23.65 5.61 -19.71
CA VAL A 152 -24.16 6.26 -20.92
C VAL A 152 -23.68 5.49 -22.14
N ILE A 153 -24.62 5.00 -22.96
CA ILE A 153 -24.39 4.06 -24.06
C ILE A 153 -25.18 4.45 -25.32
N THR A 154 -24.90 3.82 -26.46
CA THR A 154 -25.69 3.99 -27.70
C THR A 154 -26.66 2.82 -27.89
N GLU A 155 -27.73 3.01 -28.65
CA GLU A 155 -28.72 1.95 -28.96
C GLU A 155 -28.01 0.71 -29.55
N LYS A 156 -27.00 0.93 -30.40
CA LYS A 156 -26.29 -0.15 -31.09
C LYS A 156 -25.35 -0.94 -30.19
N ASN A 157 -24.69 -0.30 -29.23
CA ASN A 157 -23.79 -1.00 -28.30
C ASN A 157 -24.52 -1.47 -27.02
N ALA A 158 -25.77 -1.05 -26.79
CA ALA A 158 -26.51 -1.27 -25.55
C ALA A 158 -26.55 -2.74 -25.14
N GLN A 159 -26.92 -3.63 -26.07
CA GLN A 159 -27.02 -5.05 -25.77
C GLN A 159 -25.65 -5.63 -25.38
N PHE A 160 -24.61 -5.32 -26.15
CA PHE A 160 -23.27 -5.82 -25.89
C PHE A 160 -22.75 -5.35 -24.53
N ILE A 161 -22.86 -4.06 -24.22
CA ILE A 161 -22.39 -3.51 -22.94
C ILE A 161 -23.20 -4.10 -21.76
N ARG A 162 -24.53 -4.19 -21.87
CA ARG A 162 -25.36 -4.82 -20.82
C ARG A 162 -24.92 -6.25 -20.52
N ASP A 163 -24.68 -7.05 -21.55
CA ASP A 163 -24.20 -8.42 -21.39
C ASP A 163 -22.85 -8.46 -20.65
N GLN A 164 -21.93 -7.53 -20.97
CA GLN A 164 -20.61 -7.45 -20.34
C GLN A 164 -20.63 -6.96 -18.88
N PHE A 165 -21.65 -6.20 -18.46
CA PHE A 165 -21.75 -5.60 -17.13
C PHE A 165 -22.94 -6.13 -16.31
N THR A 166 -23.50 -7.29 -16.69
CA THR A 166 -24.63 -7.95 -16.02
C THR A 166 -24.44 -8.08 -14.49
N VAL A 167 -23.20 -8.30 -14.04
CA VAL A 167 -22.84 -8.44 -12.61
C VAL A 167 -23.18 -7.18 -11.80
N PHE A 168 -23.17 -6.00 -12.43
CA PHE A 168 -23.43 -4.71 -11.75
C PHE A 168 -24.82 -4.16 -12.06
N GLN A 169 -25.69 -4.92 -12.72
CA GLN A 169 -26.97 -4.41 -13.23
C GLN A 169 -27.85 -3.76 -12.16
N GLU A 170 -27.81 -4.24 -10.91
CA GLU A 170 -28.61 -3.70 -9.80
C GLU A 170 -28.17 -2.30 -9.35
N LYS A 171 -26.90 -1.93 -9.60
CA LYS A 171 -26.33 -0.62 -9.23
C LYS A 171 -26.22 0.33 -10.42
N THR A 172 -26.58 -0.11 -11.62
CA THR A 172 -26.35 0.66 -12.85
C THR A 172 -27.59 1.40 -13.31
N GLU A 173 -27.48 2.71 -13.38
CA GLU A 173 -28.39 3.59 -14.09
C GLU A 173 -27.97 3.63 -15.58
N TRP A 174 -28.89 3.22 -16.45
CA TRP A 174 -28.63 3.05 -17.88
C TRP A 174 -29.23 4.20 -18.68
N ILE A 175 -28.39 4.95 -19.38
CA ILE A 175 -28.82 6.04 -20.26
C ILE A 175 -28.50 5.65 -21.71
N ILE A 176 -29.54 5.38 -22.51
CA ILE A 176 -29.40 5.13 -23.95
C ILE A 176 -29.50 6.47 -24.67
N ARG A 177 -28.37 6.92 -25.21
CA ARG A 177 -28.19 8.24 -25.81
C ARG A 177 -29.19 8.57 -26.91
N ASP A 178 -29.48 7.61 -27.78
CA ASP A 178 -30.35 7.77 -28.94
C ASP A 178 -31.85 7.90 -28.56
N GLU A 179 -32.22 7.54 -27.33
CA GLU A 179 -33.60 7.56 -26.83
C GLU A 179 -33.93 8.84 -26.04
N ILE A 180 -32.96 9.72 -25.83
CA ILE A 180 -33.09 10.91 -24.98
C ILE A 180 -33.86 12.02 -25.71
N SER A 181 -34.85 12.62 -25.04
CA SER A 181 -35.61 13.75 -25.57
C SER A 181 -34.83 15.07 -25.55
N GLU A 182 -35.28 16.06 -26.32
CA GLU A 182 -34.82 17.45 -26.14
C GLU A 182 -35.11 17.91 -24.70
N ASN A 183 -34.17 18.64 -24.10
CA ASN A 183 -34.20 19.16 -22.73
C ASN A 183 -34.31 18.09 -21.62
N PHE A 184 -33.61 16.97 -21.78
CA PHE A 184 -33.59 15.90 -20.79
C PHE A 184 -32.96 16.33 -19.46
N ILE A 185 -33.65 16.03 -18.35
CA ILE A 185 -33.15 16.20 -16.99
C ILE A 185 -33.50 14.96 -16.19
N GLN A 186 -32.51 14.42 -15.48
CA GLN A 186 -32.69 13.34 -14.52
C GLN A 186 -31.89 13.65 -13.25
N ASN A 187 -32.54 13.55 -12.10
CA ASN A 187 -31.88 13.61 -10.81
C ASN A 187 -31.55 12.19 -10.37
N ILE A 188 -30.30 11.99 -9.98
CA ILE A 188 -29.77 10.75 -9.43
C ILE A 188 -29.37 11.03 -8.00
N ASP A 189 -30.08 10.38 -7.09
CA ASP A 189 -29.91 10.56 -5.66
C ASP A 189 -29.15 9.37 -5.07
N ILE A 190 -28.00 9.64 -4.44
CA ILE A 190 -27.23 8.58 -3.77
C ILE A 190 -27.62 8.55 -2.29
N PRO A 191 -28.21 7.45 -1.79
CA PRO A 191 -28.69 7.38 -0.42
C PRO A 191 -27.52 7.46 0.56
N GLU A 192 -27.64 8.29 1.59
CA GLU A 192 -26.65 8.38 2.66
C GLU A 192 -26.79 7.16 3.59
N LYS A 193 -26.15 6.06 3.23
CA LYS A 193 -26.04 4.90 4.13
C LYS A 193 -25.03 5.21 5.25
N PRO A 194 -25.32 4.88 6.51
CA PRO A 194 -24.33 4.94 7.57
C PRO A 194 -23.10 4.10 7.22
N VAL A 195 -21.92 4.64 7.54
CA VAL A 195 -20.64 4.01 7.20
C VAL A 195 -20.10 3.25 8.40
N ILE A 196 -19.71 2.00 8.16
CA ILE A 196 -18.97 1.15 9.09
C ILE A 196 -17.53 1.04 8.58
N TYR A 197 -16.57 1.53 9.35
CA TYR A 197 -15.14 1.38 9.04
C TYR A 197 -14.60 0.11 9.65
N PHE A 198 -14.01 -0.77 8.84
CA PHE A 198 -13.36 -1.99 9.29
C PHE A 198 -11.85 -1.87 9.10
N PHE A 199 -11.12 -1.68 10.20
CA PHE A 199 -9.67 -1.57 10.20
C PHE A 199 -9.00 -2.94 10.40
N PHE A 200 -8.01 -3.24 9.56
CA PHE A 200 -7.28 -4.51 9.60
C PHE A 200 -5.84 -4.34 9.09
N SER A 201 -5.00 -5.36 9.27
CA SER A 201 -3.71 -5.45 8.58
C SER A 201 -3.69 -6.58 7.57
N SER A 202 -3.27 -6.30 6.33
CA SER A 202 -3.00 -7.36 5.33
C SER A 202 -1.89 -8.33 5.75
N ARG A 203 -1.04 -7.96 6.72
CA ARG A 203 0.06 -8.77 7.25
C ARG A 203 -0.33 -9.64 8.44
N CYS A 204 -1.57 -9.53 8.91
CA CYS A 204 -2.07 -10.21 10.09
C CYS A 204 -2.98 -11.39 9.68
N PRO A 205 -2.62 -12.65 9.97
CA PRO A 205 -3.41 -13.82 9.59
C PRO A 205 -4.83 -13.81 10.17
N ILE A 206 -4.98 -13.53 11.47
CA ILE A 206 -6.29 -13.47 12.14
C ILE A 206 -7.17 -12.35 11.57
N CYS A 207 -6.58 -11.18 11.30
CA CYS A 207 -7.29 -10.06 10.71
C CYS A 207 -7.87 -10.39 9.33
N ARG A 208 -7.09 -11.10 8.49
CA ARG A 208 -7.55 -11.56 7.18
C ARG A 208 -8.68 -12.58 7.30
N HIS A 209 -8.58 -13.50 8.26
CA HIS A 209 -9.62 -14.49 8.51
C HIS A 209 -10.93 -13.82 8.95
N LEU A 210 -10.86 -12.90 9.91
CA LEU A 210 -12.02 -12.14 10.39
C LEU A 210 -12.68 -11.36 9.25
N LYS A 211 -11.88 -10.61 8.47
CA LYS A 211 -12.36 -9.81 7.33
C LYS A 211 -12.98 -10.65 6.21
N ASN A 212 -12.36 -11.77 5.83
CA ASN A 212 -12.73 -12.48 4.61
C ASN A 212 -13.70 -13.65 4.85
N ASP A 213 -13.72 -14.22 6.07
CA ASP A 213 -14.43 -15.46 6.34
C ASP A 213 -15.49 -15.33 7.45
N VAL A 214 -15.27 -14.49 8.47
CA VAL A 214 -16.10 -14.47 9.69
C VAL A 214 -17.17 -13.38 9.68
N THR A 215 -16.80 -12.12 9.43
CA THR A 215 -17.72 -10.97 9.48
C THR A 215 -18.56 -10.73 8.21
N PRO A 216 -18.18 -11.16 6.98
CA PRO A 216 -18.98 -10.91 5.79
C PRO A 216 -20.45 -11.35 5.87
N PRO A 217 -20.82 -12.53 6.42
CA PRO A 217 -22.22 -12.94 6.50
C PRO A 217 -23.12 -11.97 7.28
N VAL A 218 -22.59 -11.29 8.30
CA VAL A 218 -23.34 -10.29 9.07
C VAL A 218 -23.49 -9.01 8.25
N PHE A 219 -22.44 -8.55 7.57
CA PHE A 219 -22.50 -7.36 6.72
C PHE A 219 -23.43 -7.55 5.51
N GLU A 220 -23.41 -8.72 4.87
CA GLU A 220 -24.28 -9.07 3.74
C GLU A 220 -25.77 -8.97 4.12
N LYS A 221 -26.15 -9.34 5.35
CA LYS A 221 -27.52 -9.20 5.86
C LYS A 221 -28.01 -7.74 5.87
N TYR A 222 -27.10 -6.77 5.99
CA TYR A 222 -27.42 -5.34 6.12
C TYR A 222 -26.93 -4.49 4.93
N GLN A 223 -26.44 -5.10 3.84
CA GLN A 223 -25.81 -4.40 2.71
C GLN A 223 -26.64 -3.27 2.07
N ASP A 224 -27.97 -3.37 2.15
CA ASP A 224 -28.88 -2.36 1.62
C ASP A 224 -29.02 -1.14 2.54
N GLN A 225 -28.68 -1.29 3.82
CA GLN A 225 -28.90 -0.28 4.86
C GLN A 225 -27.60 0.40 5.32
N ILE A 226 -26.45 -0.24 5.19
CA ILE A 226 -25.14 0.29 5.62
C ILE A 226 -24.12 0.22 4.49
N LYS A 227 -23.04 1.01 4.63
CA LYS A 227 -21.84 0.90 3.80
C LYS A 227 -20.67 0.42 4.65
N VAL A 228 -19.93 -0.58 4.19
CA VAL A 228 -18.73 -1.07 4.88
C VAL A 228 -17.48 -0.67 4.11
N VAL A 229 -16.55 0.02 4.77
CA VAL A 229 -15.28 0.47 4.20
C VAL A 229 -14.14 -0.24 4.90
N TYR A 230 -13.41 -1.08 4.17
CA TYR A 230 -12.27 -1.84 4.69
C TYR A 230 -10.97 -1.04 4.54
N LEU A 231 -10.30 -0.76 5.65
CA LEU A 231 -9.12 0.10 5.71
C LEU A 231 -7.92 -0.66 6.25
N ASP A 232 -6.96 -0.97 5.37
CA ASP A 232 -5.69 -1.58 5.79
C ASP A 232 -4.79 -0.54 6.45
N TYR A 233 -4.56 -0.64 7.76
CA TYR A 233 -3.73 0.33 8.50
C TYR A 233 -2.23 0.16 8.27
N VAL A 234 -1.79 -0.76 7.40
CA VAL A 234 -0.45 -0.71 6.80
C VAL A 234 -0.32 0.53 5.91
N ILE A 235 -1.43 1.04 5.36
CA ILE A 235 -1.49 2.27 4.57
C ILE A 235 -1.57 3.48 5.49
N ALA A 236 -0.84 4.53 5.12
CA ALA A 236 -0.65 5.67 5.99
C ALA A 236 -1.93 6.42 6.35
N ALA A 237 -2.69 6.82 5.33
CA ALA A 237 -3.94 7.53 5.50
C ALA A 237 -4.97 6.74 6.33
N HIS A 238 -5.01 5.42 6.15
CA HIS A 238 -5.92 4.54 6.89
C HIS A 238 -5.55 4.48 8.38
N TYR A 239 -4.26 4.35 8.69
CA TYR A 239 -3.79 4.37 10.08
C TYR A 239 -4.16 5.68 10.79
N GLU A 240 -4.04 6.81 10.11
CA GLU A 240 -4.36 8.13 10.69
C GLU A 240 -5.85 8.24 11.01
N LYS A 241 -6.70 7.77 10.09
CA LYS A 241 -8.14 7.69 10.31
C LYS A 241 -8.50 6.77 11.47
N MET A 242 -7.83 5.62 11.59
CA MET A 242 -8.02 4.70 12.72
C MET A 242 -7.67 5.39 14.05
N VAL A 243 -6.49 6.01 14.13
CA VAL A 243 -6.03 6.72 15.34
C VAL A 243 -6.98 7.84 15.74
N LEU A 244 -7.54 8.55 14.76
CA LEU A 244 -8.54 9.57 15.00
C LEU A 244 -9.80 8.98 15.65
N LEU A 245 -10.34 7.89 15.08
CA LEU A 245 -11.54 7.24 15.59
C LEU A 245 -11.31 6.59 16.96
N GLU A 246 -10.12 6.04 17.20
CA GLU A 246 -9.74 5.52 18.52
C GLU A 246 -9.74 6.59 19.60
N GLU A 247 -9.30 7.81 19.27
CA GLU A 247 -9.34 8.94 20.21
C GLU A 247 -10.77 9.44 20.41
N THR A 248 -11.56 9.57 19.33
CA THR A 248 -12.95 10.01 19.40
C THR A 248 -13.80 9.10 20.30
N TRP A 249 -13.57 7.80 20.24
CA TRP A 249 -14.30 6.82 21.03
C TRP A 249 -13.60 6.41 22.33
N GLU A 250 -12.50 7.08 22.70
CA GLU A 250 -11.70 6.80 23.89
C GLU A 250 -11.39 5.29 24.05
N VAL A 251 -10.94 4.65 22.97
CA VAL A 251 -10.75 3.19 22.91
C VAL A 251 -9.70 2.72 23.92
N GLU A 252 -10.15 2.03 24.98
CA GLU A 252 -9.28 1.54 26.06
C GLU A 252 -8.44 0.30 25.67
N HIS A 253 -9.06 -0.64 24.96
CA HIS A 253 -8.45 -1.92 24.59
C HIS A 253 -8.36 -2.03 23.08
N LYS A 254 -7.15 -1.88 22.56
CA LYS A 254 -6.85 -1.86 21.12
C LYS A 254 -6.47 -3.24 20.63
N THR A 255 -6.97 -3.63 19.47
CA THR A 255 -6.77 -4.96 18.88
C THR A 255 -6.31 -4.84 17.43
N SER A 256 -5.89 -5.94 16.82
CA SER A 256 -5.44 -5.92 15.42
C SER A 256 -6.59 -5.79 14.40
N VAL A 257 -7.84 -5.96 14.86
CA VAL A 257 -9.08 -5.62 14.14
C VAL A 257 -9.89 -4.65 14.98
N GLU A 258 -10.29 -3.53 14.38
CA GLU A 258 -11.15 -2.53 15.02
C GLU A 258 -12.23 -2.09 14.04
N ILE A 259 -13.47 -2.00 14.50
CA ILE A 259 -14.63 -1.67 13.66
C ILE A 259 -15.30 -0.45 14.28
N PHE A 260 -15.55 0.59 13.49
CA PHE A 260 -16.13 1.85 13.96
C PHE A 260 -17.38 2.21 13.19
N SER A 261 -18.30 2.91 13.84
CA SER A 261 -19.41 3.63 13.23
C SER A 261 -19.67 4.94 13.97
N ASP A 262 -20.65 5.70 13.50
CA ASP A 262 -21.14 6.89 14.21
C ASP A 262 -21.77 6.55 15.59
N ALA A 263 -21.99 5.26 15.89
CA ALA A 263 -22.67 4.78 17.09
C ALA A 263 -21.75 4.14 18.14
N GLY A 264 -20.51 3.85 17.78
CA GLY A 264 -19.57 3.19 18.67
C GLY A 264 -18.43 2.52 17.93
N TYR A 265 -17.78 1.61 18.65
CA TYR A 265 -16.66 0.83 18.14
C TYR A 265 -16.69 -0.61 18.68
N ILE A 266 -15.93 -1.48 18.01
CA ILE A 266 -15.60 -2.84 18.43
C ILE A 266 -14.09 -2.98 18.30
N ALA A 267 -13.44 -3.44 19.35
CA ALA A 267 -12.04 -3.84 19.33
C ALA A 267 -11.94 -5.27 19.87
N SER A 268 -11.98 -6.25 18.96
CA SER A 268 -12.00 -7.67 19.29
C SER A 268 -11.41 -8.52 18.17
N GLU A 269 -10.74 -9.60 18.56
CA GLU A 269 -10.24 -10.67 17.67
C GLU A 269 -10.96 -12.00 17.91
N ASP A 270 -11.97 -12.03 18.79
CA ASP A 270 -12.68 -13.26 19.14
C ASP A 270 -13.73 -13.60 18.08
N GLU A 271 -13.42 -14.59 17.25
CA GLU A 271 -14.29 -15.14 16.20
C GLU A 271 -15.69 -15.53 16.71
N LYS A 272 -15.83 -15.91 17.99
CA LYS A 272 -17.11 -16.38 18.53
C LYS A 272 -18.08 -15.24 18.83
N THR A 273 -17.57 -14.09 19.23
CA THR A 273 -18.40 -12.98 19.71
C THR A 273 -18.44 -11.81 18.72
N ILE A 274 -17.48 -11.70 17.80
CA ILE A 274 -17.36 -10.55 16.90
C ILE A 274 -18.61 -10.32 16.05
N ASN A 275 -19.26 -11.39 15.58
CA ASN A 275 -20.46 -11.26 14.76
C ASN A 275 -21.66 -10.70 15.53
N GLU A 276 -21.82 -11.10 16.80
CA GLU A 276 -22.87 -10.54 17.68
C GLU A 276 -22.60 -9.06 17.97
N GLN A 277 -21.34 -8.71 18.22
CA GLN A 277 -20.92 -7.32 18.44
C GLN A 277 -21.14 -6.46 17.20
N VAL A 278 -20.78 -6.96 16.02
CA VAL A 278 -20.99 -6.28 14.73
C VAL A 278 -22.48 -6.04 14.50
N GLU A 279 -23.32 -7.04 14.72
CA GLU A 279 -24.77 -6.89 14.56
C GLU A 279 -25.35 -5.85 15.54
N GLU A 280 -24.90 -5.84 16.80
CA GLU A 280 -25.31 -4.84 17.79
C GLU A 280 -24.88 -3.41 17.37
N LEU A 281 -23.64 -3.25 16.91
CA LEU A 281 -23.12 -1.96 16.45
C LEU A 281 -23.93 -1.44 15.24
N ILE A 282 -24.22 -2.30 14.27
CA ILE A 282 -25.05 -1.95 13.10
C ILE A 282 -26.43 -1.50 13.54
N GLN A 283 -27.10 -2.25 14.42
CA GLN A 283 -28.43 -1.90 14.90
C GLN A 283 -28.44 -0.54 15.64
N LYS A 284 -27.44 -0.28 16.49
CA LYS A 284 -27.26 1.04 17.13
C LYS A 284 -27.08 2.15 16.10
N THR A 285 -26.28 1.89 15.06
CA THR A 285 -25.99 2.84 13.98
C THR A 285 -27.24 3.21 13.18
N LEU A 286 -28.10 2.23 12.90
CA LEU A 286 -29.32 2.46 12.12
C LEU A 286 -30.38 3.28 12.87
N VAL A 287 -30.33 3.31 14.20
CA VAL A 287 -31.30 4.04 15.04
C VAL A 287 -30.89 5.51 15.28
N LEU A 288 -29.62 5.87 15.09
CA LEU A 288 -29.12 7.25 15.26
C LEU A 288 -29.68 8.20 14.20
N SER A 289 -30.09 9.41 14.64
CA SER A 289 -30.60 10.45 13.76
C SER A 289 -29.49 11.08 12.91
N ALA A 290 -29.84 11.66 11.75
CA ALA A 290 -28.88 12.33 10.87
C ALA A 290 -28.21 13.56 11.52
N GLU A 291 -28.93 14.27 12.40
CA GLU A 291 -28.40 15.39 13.18
C GLU A 291 -27.39 14.95 14.23
N GLU A 292 -27.62 13.80 14.88
CA GLU A 292 -26.68 13.20 15.84
C GLU A 292 -25.37 12.75 15.15
N ARG A 293 -25.45 12.27 13.91
CA ARG A 293 -24.27 11.87 13.11
C ARG A 293 -23.36 13.05 12.74
N LYS A 294 -23.93 14.20 12.35
CA LYS A 294 -23.14 15.39 11.94
C LYS A 294 -22.35 16.02 13.09
N GLY A 295 -22.85 15.92 14.32
CA GLY A 295 -22.17 16.46 15.51
C GLY A 295 -20.85 15.75 15.83
N ILE A 296 -20.73 14.46 15.52
CA ILE A 296 -19.53 13.66 15.77
C ILE A 296 -18.41 13.98 14.76
N GLN A 297 -18.76 14.31 13.51
CA GLN A 297 -17.80 14.55 12.44
C GLN A 297 -17.14 15.95 12.47
N THR A 298 -17.72 16.94 13.16
CA THR A 298 -17.30 18.35 13.06
C THR A 298 -16.19 18.79 14.04
N GLU A 299 -15.78 17.97 15.00
CA GLU A 299 -14.89 18.42 16.10
C GLU A 299 -13.37 18.31 15.83
N PHE A 300 -12.91 17.64 14.76
CA PHE A 300 -11.53 17.10 14.76
C PHE A 300 -10.53 17.67 13.74
N THR A 301 -10.87 18.69 12.96
CA THR A 301 -10.00 19.20 11.87
C THR A 301 -8.72 19.96 12.29
N GLY A 302 -8.32 19.92 13.58
CA GLY A 302 -7.16 20.71 14.07
C GLY A 302 -6.17 20.02 15.01
N LYS A 303 -6.35 18.73 15.38
CA LYS A 303 -5.49 18.05 16.40
C LYS A 303 -4.79 16.77 15.91
N ILE A 304 -4.96 16.41 14.64
CA ILE A 304 -4.57 15.10 14.08
C ILE A 304 -3.04 14.89 14.12
N GLU A 305 -2.27 15.89 13.72
CA GLU A 305 -0.79 15.81 13.69
C GLU A 305 -0.21 15.59 15.10
N ASP A 306 -0.72 16.31 16.10
CA ASP A 306 -0.30 16.18 17.49
C ASP A 306 -0.70 14.83 18.10
N LEU A 307 -1.89 14.30 17.77
CA LEU A 307 -2.38 12.99 18.23
C LEU A 307 -1.54 11.84 17.67
N ILE A 308 -1.27 11.86 16.37
CA ILE A 308 -0.42 10.88 15.70
C ILE A 308 1.00 10.96 16.29
N PHE A 309 1.56 12.17 16.40
CA PHE A 309 2.86 12.41 17.00
C PHE A 309 2.93 11.93 18.46
N ASN A 310 1.86 12.09 19.23
CA ASN A 310 1.76 11.62 20.61
C ASN A 310 1.77 10.09 20.74
N ARG A 311 1.10 9.36 19.85
CA ARG A 311 1.16 7.88 19.79
C ARG A 311 2.55 7.37 19.41
N PHE A 312 3.25 8.20 18.65
CA PHE A 312 4.61 8.02 18.18
C PHE A 312 5.69 8.53 19.15
N LYS A 313 5.33 9.07 20.32
CA LYS A 313 6.26 9.37 21.42
C LYS A 313 7.06 8.16 21.91
N GLY A 314 6.64 6.94 21.55
CA GLY A 314 7.40 5.71 21.75
C GLY A 314 8.70 5.64 20.92
N PHE A 315 8.77 6.30 19.76
CA PHE A 315 9.97 6.37 18.92
C PHE A 315 10.87 7.52 19.38
N THR A 316 11.40 7.38 20.58
CA THR A 316 12.50 8.22 21.04
C THR A 316 13.73 8.00 20.13
N PRO A 317 14.69 8.94 20.07
CA PRO A 317 15.98 8.71 19.41
C PRO A 317 16.64 7.38 19.81
N TRP A 318 16.40 6.92 21.05
CA TRP A 318 16.89 5.63 21.55
C TRP A 318 16.19 4.42 20.93
N VAL A 319 14.89 4.52 20.63
CA VAL A 319 14.16 3.45 19.93
C VAL A 319 14.59 3.37 18.47
N VAL A 320 14.79 4.52 17.80
CA VAL A 320 15.34 4.56 16.44
C VAL A 320 16.76 4.01 16.40
N ALA A 321 17.61 4.37 17.37
CA ALA A 321 18.94 3.82 17.51
C ALA A 321 18.92 2.30 17.79
N GLY A 322 18.02 1.84 18.68
CA GLY A 322 17.84 0.43 18.99
C GLY A 322 17.38 -0.39 17.78
N ALA A 323 16.41 0.12 17.02
CA ALA A 323 15.96 -0.47 15.77
C ALA A 323 17.11 -0.57 14.76
N GLY A 324 17.92 0.49 14.63
CA GLY A 324 19.14 0.47 13.81
C GLY A 324 20.11 -0.62 14.24
N VAL A 325 20.44 -0.74 15.53
CA VAL A 325 21.34 -1.81 16.03
C VAL A 325 20.78 -3.19 15.75
N LEU A 326 19.48 -3.41 16.00
CA LEU A 326 18.83 -4.70 15.80
C LEU A 326 18.83 -5.11 14.32
N ASP A 327 18.52 -4.17 13.43
CA ASP A 327 18.63 -4.36 11.98
C ASP A 327 20.08 -4.65 11.55
N GLY A 328 21.04 -3.92 12.12
CA GLY A 328 22.47 -4.08 11.85
C GLY A 328 23.09 -5.41 12.30
N LEU A 329 22.39 -6.21 13.11
CA LEU A 329 22.79 -7.57 13.48
C LEU A 329 22.53 -8.56 12.33
N ASN A 330 23.12 -8.28 11.18
CA ASN A 330 22.89 -9.04 9.96
C ASN A 330 23.97 -10.15 9.75
N PRO A 331 23.57 -11.43 9.81
CA PRO A 331 24.47 -12.56 9.59
C PRO A 331 25.09 -12.59 8.18
N CYS A 332 24.40 -12.07 7.15
CA CYS A 332 24.88 -12.04 5.78
C CYS A 332 26.03 -11.03 5.61
N ALA A 333 25.85 -9.78 6.05
CA ALA A 333 26.89 -8.76 6.02
C ALA A 333 28.11 -9.17 6.85
N PHE A 334 27.90 -9.79 8.01
CA PHE A 334 28.98 -10.31 8.85
C PHE A 334 29.78 -11.40 8.12
N ALA A 335 29.12 -12.37 7.51
CA ALA A 335 29.81 -13.44 6.79
C ALA A 335 30.68 -12.89 5.65
N THR A 336 30.18 -11.91 4.89
CA THR A 336 30.93 -11.30 3.79
C THR A 336 32.14 -10.52 4.27
N ILE A 337 32.00 -9.64 5.26
CA ILE A 337 33.13 -8.84 5.74
C ILE A 337 34.23 -9.72 6.36
N ILE A 338 33.85 -10.78 7.08
CA ILE A 338 34.78 -11.77 7.65
C ILE A 338 35.50 -12.52 6.52
N PHE A 339 34.77 -13.01 5.51
CA PHE A 339 35.35 -13.71 4.38
C PHE A 339 36.32 -12.82 3.60
N MET A 340 35.90 -11.58 3.30
CA MET A 340 36.71 -10.62 2.56
C MET A 340 38.02 -10.30 3.29
N VAL A 341 37.96 -10.00 4.58
CA VAL A 341 39.16 -9.70 5.38
C VAL A 341 40.11 -10.92 5.40
N ASN A 342 39.59 -12.13 5.64
CA ASN A 342 40.39 -13.35 5.64
C ASN A 342 41.02 -13.66 4.27
N LEU A 343 40.29 -13.45 3.18
CA LEU A 343 40.78 -13.65 1.82
C LEU A 343 41.92 -12.69 1.50
N LEU A 344 41.76 -11.39 1.80
CA LEU A 344 42.78 -10.38 1.54
C LEU A 344 44.06 -10.62 2.36
N MET A 345 43.92 -11.10 3.60
CA MET A 345 45.07 -11.55 4.40
C MET A 345 45.76 -12.76 3.79
N ALA A 346 45.00 -13.76 3.33
CA ALA A 346 45.56 -14.97 2.72
C ALA A 346 46.28 -14.69 1.38
N ILE A 347 45.86 -13.65 0.66
CA ILE A 347 46.52 -13.18 -0.58
C ILE A 347 47.80 -12.39 -0.27
N GLY A 348 47.96 -11.91 0.96
CA GLY A 348 49.12 -11.14 1.41
C GLY A 348 49.03 -9.64 1.13
N HIS A 349 47.81 -9.08 1.06
CA HIS A 349 47.65 -7.62 0.97
C HIS A 349 48.11 -6.91 2.25
N THR A 350 48.56 -5.67 2.11
CA THR A 350 49.02 -4.86 3.25
C THR A 350 47.88 -4.54 4.20
N ARG A 351 48.19 -4.39 5.49
CA ARG A 351 47.20 -4.07 6.53
C ARG A 351 46.41 -2.79 6.25
N ARG A 352 47.09 -1.78 5.73
CA ARG A 352 46.46 -0.53 5.29
C ARG A 352 45.43 -0.78 4.20
N ARG A 353 45.72 -1.69 3.26
CA ARG A 353 44.81 -2.01 2.16
C ARG A 353 43.56 -2.74 2.63
N ILE A 354 43.71 -3.69 3.54
CA ILE A 354 42.58 -4.41 4.14
C ILE A 354 41.67 -3.43 4.89
N PHE A 355 42.28 -2.46 5.58
CA PHE A 355 41.53 -1.39 6.25
C PHE A 355 40.73 -0.54 5.26
N GLU A 356 41.39 -0.03 4.20
CA GLU A 356 40.75 0.79 3.15
C GLU A 356 39.58 0.05 2.47
N ILE A 357 39.76 -1.24 2.14
CA ILE A 357 38.73 -2.05 1.48
C ILE A 357 37.55 -2.34 2.43
N GLY A 358 37.82 -2.66 3.69
CA GLY A 358 36.77 -2.92 4.68
C GLY A 358 35.93 -1.68 4.97
N ILE A 359 36.56 -0.51 5.13
CA ILE A 359 35.83 0.76 5.29
C ILE A 359 35.03 1.11 4.03
N ALA A 360 35.59 0.92 2.83
CA ALA A 360 34.86 1.17 1.58
C ALA A 360 33.61 0.28 1.46
N TYR A 361 33.70 -0.98 1.88
CA TYR A 361 32.55 -1.89 1.95
C TYR A 361 31.50 -1.40 2.96
N SER A 362 31.90 -1.09 4.20
CA SER A 362 30.98 -0.61 5.24
C SER A 362 30.31 0.71 4.87
N LEU A 363 31.04 1.65 4.25
CA LEU A 363 30.47 2.90 3.75
C LEU A 363 29.48 2.64 2.61
N SER A 364 29.78 1.71 1.71
CA SER A 364 28.83 1.31 0.65
C SER A 364 27.52 0.77 1.24
N VAL A 365 27.62 -0.06 2.29
CA VAL A 365 26.45 -0.58 3.01
C VAL A 365 25.64 0.55 3.65
N PHE A 366 26.30 1.44 4.39
CA PHE A 366 25.67 2.61 5.00
C PHE A 366 24.96 3.50 3.98
N PHE A 367 25.65 3.87 2.90
CA PHE A 367 25.06 4.76 1.88
C PHE A 367 23.93 4.10 1.11
N THR A 368 24.01 2.79 0.85
CA THR A 368 22.93 2.07 0.16
C THR A 368 21.66 2.10 1.01
N TYR A 369 21.75 1.77 2.30
CA TYR A 369 20.61 1.88 3.21
C TYR A 369 20.11 3.32 3.34
N PHE A 370 21.02 4.28 3.55
CA PHE A 370 20.64 5.68 3.66
C PHE A 370 19.88 6.19 2.41
N LEU A 371 20.35 5.86 1.20
CA LEU A 371 19.69 6.20 -0.06
C LEU A 371 18.35 5.48 -0.24
N MET A 372 18.24 4.23 0.20
CA MET A 372 16.97 3.51 0.22
C MET A 372 15.94 4.20 1.13
N GLY A 373 16.38 4.70 2.29
CA GLY A 373 15.53 5.42 3.24
C GLY A 373 15.09 6.80 2.77
N LEU A 374 15.85 7.44 1.86
CA LEU A 374 15.46 8.68 1.19
C LEU A 374 14.39 8.49 0.10
N GLY A 375 13.90 7.26 -0.12
CA GLY A 375 12.80 7.00 -1.05
C GLY A 375 13.22 6.79 -2.50
N ILE A 376 14.52 6.76 -2.82
CA ILE A 376 15.03 6.51 -4.19
C ILE A 376 14.57 5.14 -4.73
N PHE A 377 14.22 4.21 -3.84
CA PHE A 377 13.77 2.86 -4.20
C PHE A 377 12.27 2.57 -3.96
N HIS A 378 11.45 3.57 -3.65
CA HIS A 378 10.02 3.38 -3.37
C HIS A 378 9.23 2.85 -4.58
N VAL A 379 9.72 3.12 -5.80
CA VAL A 379 9.16 2.63 -7.08
C VAL A 379 9.33 1.11 -7.24
N TRP A 380 10.35 0.51 -6.62
CA TRP A 380 10.65 -0.92 -6.79
C TRP A 380 9.74 -1.83 -5.95
N GLN A 381 9.17 -1.32 -4.86
CA GLN A 381 8.36 -2.09 -3.90
C GLN A 381 6.86 -2.11 -4.23
N THR A 382 6.37 -1.16 -5.01
CA THR A 382 4.95 -1.09 -5.44
C THR A 382 4.64 -1.96 -6.65
N LEU A 383 5.65 -2.53 -7.32
CA LEU A 383 5.47 -3.43 -8.45
C LEU A 383 5.07 -4.83 -7.97
N SER A 384 4.05 -5.43 -8.59
CA SER A 384 3.64 -6.83 -8.34
C SER A 384 4.78 -7.84 -8.51
N ALA A 385 5.78 -7.51 -9.34
CA ALA A 385 7.01 -8.28 -9.52
C ALA A 385 7.85 -8.40 -8.23
N TYR A 386 7.76 -7.42 -7.29
CA TYR A 386 8.52 -7.45 -6.04
C TYR A 386 8.17 -8.65 -5.18
N GLN A 387 6.88 -8.98 -5.04
CA GLN A 387 6.45 -10.13 -4.23
C GLN A 387 7.01 -11.44 -4.77
N ILE A 388 7.01 -11.61 -6.10
CA ILE A 388 7.54 -12.80 -6.78
C ILE A 388 9.08 -12.86 -6.63
N ILE A 389 9.76 -11.75 -6.91
CA ILE A 389 11.23 -11.66 -6.84
C ILE A 389 11.71 -11.88 -5.39
N SER A 390 11.06 -11.26 -4.42
CA SER A 390 11.38 -11.38 -2.99
C SER A 390 11.20 -12.83 -2.51
N ARG A 391 10.11 -13.49 -2.89
CA ARG A 391 9.86 -14.90 -2.57
C ARG A 391 10.95 -15.82 -3.13
N VAL A 392 11.37 -15.59 -4.38
CA VAL A 392 12.46 -16.35 -5.01
C VAL A 392 13.79 -16.12 -4.29
N ILE A 393 14.13 -14.85 -3.97
CA ILE A 393 15.37 -14.51 -3.27
C ILE A 393 15.41 -15.15 -1.88
N TYR A 394 14.33 -15.07 -1.09
CA TYR A 394 14.25 -15.72 0.22
C TYR A 394 14.40 -17.24 0.13
N GLY A 395 13.74 -17.88 -0.82
CA GLY A 395 13.88 -19.33 -1.05
C GLY A 395 15.31 -19.74 -1.39
N VAL A 396 15.97 -18.97 -2.27
CA VAL A 396 17.38 -19.22 -2.64
C VAL A 396 18.31 -19.01 -1.44
N MET A 397 18.15 -17.89 -0.71
CA MET A 397 18.99 -17.59 0.46
C MET A 397 18.80 -18.61 1.59
N ALA A 398 17.56 -19.00 1.90
CA ALA A 398 17.27 -20.02 2.89
C ALA A 398 17.91 -21.37 2.52
N SER A 399 17.89 -21.73 1.23
CA SER A 399 18.57 -22.93 0.69
C SER A 399 20.09 -22.85 0.86
N VAL A 400 20.70 -21.70 0.56
CA VAL A 400 22.15 -21.48 0.76
C VAL A 400 22.52 -21.58 2.25
N LEU A 401 21.71 -21.02 3.15
CA LEU A 401 21.93 -21.13 4.60
C LEU A 401 21.82 -22.58 5.10
N ILE A 402 20.90 -23.39 4.57
CA ILE A 402 20.86 -24.83 4.86
C ILE A 402 22.15 -25.52 4.44
N ILE A 403 22.66 -25.22 3.24
CA ILE A 403 23.94 -25.77 2.78
C ILE A 403 25.06 -25.37 3.75
N PHE A 404 25.13 -24.11 4.16
CA PHE A 404 26.13 -23.64 5.13
C PHE A 404 25.97 -24.28 6.52
N ALA A 405 24.75 -24.50 6.98
CA ALA A 405 24.49 -25.23 8.21
C ALA A 405 25.03 -26.66 8.16
N ILE A 406 24.72 -27.39 7.07
CA ILE A 406 25.19 -28.76 6.85
C ILE A 406 26.72 -28.81 6.81
N LEU A 407 27.36 -27.89 6.08
CA LEU A 407 28.82 -27.82 6.00
C LEU A 407 29.45 -27.48 7.37
N SER A 408 28.85 -26.56 8.14
CA SER A 408 29.34 -26.22 9.48
C SER A 408 29.22 -27.37 10.47
N ILE A 409 28.12 -28.13 10.43
CA ILE A 409 27.91 -29.30 11.28
C ILE A 409 28.85 -30.45 10.87
N LYS A 410 29.04 -30.69 9.56
CA LYS A 410 30.02 -31.66 9.06
C LYS A 410 31.44 -31.32 9.52
N ASP A 411 31.85 -30.05 9.42
CA ASP A 411 33.13 -29.57 9.94
C ASP A 411 33.26 -29.82 11.45
N ALA A 412 32.20 -29.60 12.24
CA ALA A 412 32.20 -29.85 13.68
C ALA A 412 32.39 -31.35 14.00
N ILE A 413 31.68 -32.24 13.29
CA ILE A 413 31.76 -33.69 13.48
C ILE A 413 33.15 -34.21 13.07
N GLN A 414 33.71 -33.71 11.96
CA GLN A 414 35.02 -34.11 11.49
C GLN A 414 36.13 -33.63 12.43
N TYR A 415 36.04 -32.40 12.94
CA TYR A 415 36.97 -31.88 13.94
C TYR A 415 36.94 -32.72 15.23
N ARG A 416 35.74 -33.16 15.67
CA ARG A 416 35.59 -34.05 16.82
C ARG A 416 36.24 -35.42 16.62
N LYS A 417 36.20 -35.97 15.39
CA LYS A 417 36.76 -37.29 15.05
C LYS A 417 38.27 -37.26 14.86
N ASP A 418 38.77 -36.33 14.05
CA ASP A 418 40.15 -36.38 13.57
C ASP A 418 41.11 -35.47 14.35
N LYS A 419 40.59 -34.54 15.19
CA LYS A 419 41.33 -33.47 15.88
C LYS A 419 42.26 -32.63 14.98
N LYS A 420 42.19 -32.82 13.67
CA LYS A 420 42.91 -32.04 12.67
C LYS A 420 42.04 -30.85 12.31
N GLU A 421 42.65 -29.67 12.27
CA GLU A 421 42.06 -28.51 11.61
C GLU A 421 41.89 -28.89 10.14
N THR A 422 40.69 -29.34 9.74
CA THR A 422 40.37 -29.40 8.32
C THR A 422 40.43 -27.97 7.79
N GLU A 423 41.02 -27.81 6.61
CA GLU A 423 40.88 -26.59 5.84
C GLU A 423 39.39 -26.29 5.74
N PHE A 424 38.96 -25.20 6.41
CA PHE A 424 37.57 -24.72 6.47
C PHE A 424 36.76 -25.19 5.25
N SER A 425 35.74 -26.03 5.43
CA SER A 425 34.84 -26.40 4.31
C SER A 425 34.05 -25.19 3.80
N MET A 426 33.94 -24.13 4.59
CA MET A 426 33.38 -22.82 4.22
C MET A 426 34.43 -21.81 3.70
N GLY A 427 35.70 -22.22 3.60
CA GLY A 427 36.72 -21.47 2.88
C GLY A 427 36.98 -22.18 1.56
N LEU A 428 37.24 -21.43 0.49
CA LEU A 428 37.53 -22.00 -0.82
C LEU A 428 38.56 -23.16 -0.74
N PRO A 429 38.38 -24.27 -1.48
CA PRO A 429 39.38 -25.34 -1.57
C PRO A 429 40.77 -24.79 -1.93
N LYS A 430 41.86 -25.38 -1.44
CA LYS A 430 43.24 -24.95 -1.75
C LYS A 430 43.47 -24.69 -3.24
N SER A 431 42.96 -25.54 -4.13
CA SER A 431 43.06 -25.38 -5.59
C SER A 431 42.32 -24.15 -6.13
N PHE A 432 41.17 -23.82 -5.54
CA PHE A 432 40.40 -22.61 -5.86
C PHE A 432 41.07 -21.37 -5.26
N ARG A 433 41.57 -21.42 -4.01
CA ARG A 433 42.38 -20.34 -3.42
C ARG A 433 43.61 -20.04 -4.26
N ILE A 434 44.34 -21.05 -4.73
CA ILE A 434 45.53 -20.85 -5.55
C ILE A 434 45.17 -20.26 -6.92
N LYS A 435 44.10 -20.75 -7.57
CA LYS A 435 43.62 -20.19 -8.86
C LYS A 435 43.15 -18.75 -8.71
N ILE A 436 42.31 -18.46 -7.71
CA ILE A 436 41.81 -17.12 -7.43
C ILE A 436 42.95 -16.21 -6.95
N ASN A 437 43.88 -16.67 -6.13
CA ASN A 437 45.05 -15.88 -5.73
C ASN A 437 45.94 -15.54 -6.94
N LYS A 438 46.12 -16.47 -7.88
CA LYS A 438 46.88 -16.23 -9.12
C LYS A 438 46.15 -15.27 -10.06
N TYR A 439 44.82 -15.31 -10.10
CA TYR A 439 43.98 -14.41 -10.90
C TYR A 439 43.87 -13.01 -10.27
N LEU A 440 43.61 -12.91 -8.97
CA LEU A 440 43.51 -11.65 -8.22
C LEU A 440 44.84 -10.90 -8.19
N LYS A 441 45.95 -11.61 -7.93
CA LYS A 441 47.30 -11.02 -7.92
C LYS A 441 47.77 -10.53 -9.30
N LYS A 442 47.18 -11.04 -10.38
CA LYS A 442 47.53 -10.69 -11.78
C LYS A 442 46.52 -9.73 -12.43
N SER A 443 45.27 -9.67 -11.97
CA SER A 443 44.16 -9.00 -12.68
C SER A 443 43.56 -7.80 -11.93
N PHE A 444 43.69 -7.75 -10.61
CA PHE A 444 43.14 -6.65 -9.80
C PHE A 444 44.23 -5.66 -9.39
N SER A 445 44.35 -4.57 -10.14
CA SER A 445 44.99 -3.34 -9.65
C SER A 445 44.30 -2.87 -8.37
N GLU A 446 45.02 -2.16 -7.50
CA GLU A 446 44.51 -1.68 -6.22
C GLU A 446 43.12 -1.05 -6.37
N LYS A 447 42.93 -0.11 -7.31
CA LYS A 447 41.64 0.57 -7.53
C LYS A 447 40.47 -0.39 -7.81
N LYS A 448 40.71 -1.50 -8.52
CA LYS A 448 39.67 -2.48 -8.87
C LYS A 448 39.15 -3.25 -7.65
N LEU A 449 39.97 -3.42 -6.61
CA LEU A 449 39.56 -4.08 -5.36
C LEU A 449 38.63 -3.22 -4.51
N ILE A 450 38.86 -1.91 -4.45
CA ILE A 450 37.93 -0.98 -3.77
C ILE A 450 36.59 -0.95 -4.50
N VAL A 451 36.61 -0.86 -5.84
CA VAL A 451 35.37 -0.89 -6.64
C VAL A 451 34.60 -2.19 -6.43
N ALA A 452 35.28 -3.34 -6.40
CA ALA A 452 34.65 -4.62 -6.11
C ALA A 452 34.03 -4.66 -4.71
N ALA A 453 34.66 -4.06 -3.71
CA ALA A 453 34.13 -3.98 -2.35
C ALA A 453 32.92 -3.05 -2.24
N ILE A 454 32.94 -1.90 -2.92
CA ILE A 454 31.80 -0.99 -3.00
C ILE A 454 30.62 -1.71 -3.67
N PHE A 455 30.86 -2.32 -4.84
CA PHE A 455 29.82 -3.06 -5.57
C PHE A 455 29.27 -4.23 -4.74
N SER A 456 30.14 -4.98 -4.06
CA SER A 456 29.72 -6.06 -3.17
C SER A 456 28.88 -5.53 -2.01
N GLY A 457 29.25 -4.40 -1.39
CA GLY A 457 28.49 -3.76 -0.32
C GLY A 457 27.09 -3.34 -0.78
N PHE A 458 27.00 -2.75 -1.97
CA PHE A 458 25.73 -2.35 -2.58
C PHE A 458 24.82 -3.56 -2.84
N VAL A 459 25.33 -4.59 -3.54
CA VAL A 459 24.54 -5.80 -3.87
C VAL A 459 24.09 -6.52 -2.61
N ILE A 460 24.96 -6.64 -1.60
CA ILE A 460 24.60 -7.32 -0.35
C ILE A 460 23.55 -6.52 0.41
N SER A 461 23.64 -5.19 0.44
CA SER A 461 22.63 -4.35 1.09
C SER A 461 21.26 -4.48 0.44
N LEU A 462 21.21 -4.60 -0.89
CA LEU A 462 19.95 -4.86 -1.61
C LEU A 462 19.36 -6.23 -1.26
N LEU A 463 20.18 -7.26 -1.15
CA LEU A 463 19.75 -8.60 -0.75
C LEU A 463 19.31 -8.64 0.73
N GLU A 464 20.02 -7.90 1.58
CA GLU A 464 19.73 -7.75 3.00
C GLU A 464 18.41 -7.01 3.26
N ALA A 465 18.13 -5.97 2.49
CA ALA A 465 16.90 -5.19 2.63
C ALA A 465 15.63 -6.03 2.47
N GLY A 466 15.69 -7.16 1.75
CA GLY A 466 14.64 -8.16 1.80
C GLY A 466 14.55 -8.80 3.19
N CYS A 467 15.66 -9.34 3.68
CA CYS A 467 15.68 -10.11 4.92
C CYS A 467 15.40 -9.26 6.18
N THR A 468 15.76 -7.97 6.18
CA THR A 468 15.60 -7.06 7.33
C THR A 468 14.56 -5.96 7.13
N GLY A 469 13.85 -5.98 5.99
CA GLY A 469 12.78 -5.05 5.65
C GLY A 469 11.66 -4.95 6.70
N GLN A 470 11.52 -5.95 7.57
CA GLN A 470 10.55 -5.96 8.68
C GLN A 470 10.86 -4.95 9.80
N ILE A 471 12.14 -4.62 10.03
CA ILE A 471 12.56 -3.61 11.02
C ILE A 471 12.81 -2.28 10.32
N TYR A 472 13.45 -2.33 9.15
CA TYR A 472 13.78 -1.16 8.36
C TYR A 472 12.54 -0.39 7.88
N LEU A 473 11.59 -1.07 7.25
CA LEU A 473 10.46 -0.43 6.59
C LEU A 473 9.52 0.30 7.58
N PRO A 474 9.07 -0.30 8.70
CA PRO A 474 8.24 0.44 9.66
C PRO A 474 8.94 1.65 10.25
N THR A 475 10.26 1.57 10.47
CA THR A 475 11.05 2.67 11.02
C THR A 475 11.21 3.81 10.02
N ILE A 476 11.42 3.51 8.73
CA ILE A 476 11.49 4.54 7.68
C ILE A 476 10.10 5.16 7.42
N MET A 477 9.03 4.36 7.42
CA MET A 477 7.66 4.87 7.30
C MET A 477 7.31 5.83 8.44
N TYR A 478 7.78 5.55 9.66
CA TYR A 478 7.69 6.48 10.79
C TYR A 478 8.45 7.79 10.51
N ILE A 479 9.74 7.68 10.14
CA ILE A 479 10.60 8.83 9.89
C ILE A 479 10.05 9.72 8.76
N ALA A 480 9.45 9.11 7.73
CA ALA A 480 8.89 9.79 6.57
C ALA A 480 7.62 10.61 6.87
N ARG A 481 6.92 10.33 7.98
CA ARG A 481 5.72 11.10 8.40
C ARG A 481 6.02 12.26 9.35
N GLU A 482 7.27 12.44 9.75
CA GLU A 482 7.66 13.61 10.56
C GLU A 482 7.49 14.88 9.71
N SER A 483 6.69 15.84 10.19
CA SER A 483 6.33 17.09 9.48
C SER A 483 7.52 17.99 9.14
N THR A 484 8.66 17.81 9.82
CA THR A 484 9.89 18.57 9.57
C THR A 484 10.92 17.72 8.81
N SER A 485 11.14 18.04 7.53
CA SER A 485 12.09 17.36 6.64
C SER A 485 13.52 17.24 7.23
N LEU A 486 13.95 18.25 8.00
CA LEU A 486 15.26 18.27 8.65
C LEU A 486 15.37 17.26 9.80
N ARG A 487 14.30 17.05 10.55
CA ARG A 487 14.29 16.10 11.68
C ARG A 487 14.17 14.66 11.18
N ALA A 488 13.36 14.43 10.15
CA ALA A 488 13.31 13.16 9.43
C ALA A 488 14.70 12.76 8.93
N PHE A 489 15.44 13.69 8.31
CA PHE A 489 16.81 13.47 7.86
C PHE A 489 17.74 13.04 9.02
N PHE A 490 17.67 13.70 10.18
CA PHE A 490 18.51 13.34 11.33
C PHE A 490 18.13 12.00 11.95
N PHE A 491 16.85 11.64 12.02
CA PHE A 491 16.45 10.31 12.47
C PHE A 491 16.90 9.22 11.50
N LEU A 492 16.82 9.47 10.19
CA LEU A 492 17.34 8.56 9.17
C LEU A 492 18.85 8.37 9.33
N LEU A 493 19.58 9.47 9.53
CA LEU A 493 21.02 9.43 9.75
C LEU A 493 21.36 8.68 11.04
N LEU A 494 20.62 8.92 12.12
CA LEU A 494 20.78 8.24 13.40
C LEU A 494 20.57 6.73 13.24
N TYR A 495 19.46 6.32 12.62
CA TYR A 495 19.17 4.92 12.33
C TYR A 495 20.32 4.24 11.59
N ASN A 496 20.75 4.82 10.47
CA ASN A 496 21.81 4.26 9.62
C ASN A 496 23.16 4.21 10.34
N THR A 497 23.42 5.17 11.23
CA THR A 497 24.65 5.20 12.05
C THR A 497 24.66 4.04 13.03
N PHE A 498 23.54 3.78 13.71
CA PHE A 498 23.46 2.64 14.63
C PHE A 498 23.38 1.29 13.92
N PHE A 499 22.79 1.25 12.72
CA PHE A 499 22.81 0.10 11.82
C PHE A 499 24.23 -0.34 11.42
N ILE A 500 25.14 0.60 11.12
CA ILE A 500 26.49 0.22 10.67
C ILE A 500 27.43 -0.19 11.82
N ILE A 501 27.11 0.16 13.07
CA ILE A 501 27.98 -0.09 14.23
C ILE A 501 28.29 -1.59 14.41
N PRO A 502 27.32 -2.53 14.46
CA PRO A 502 27.61 -3.95 14.62
C PRO A 502 28.55 -4.50 13.53
N LEU A 503 28.36 -4.08 12.27
CA LEU A 503 29.22 -4.47 11.16
C LEU A 503 30.66 -3.97 11.35
N LEU A 504 30.83 -2.70 11.77
CA LEU A 504 32.15 -2.14 12.07
C LEU A 504 32.82 -2.86 13.24
N VAL A 505 32.07 -3.19 14.29
CA VAL A 505 32.58 -3.97 15.43
C VAL A 505 33.12 -5.32 14.98
N VAL A 506 32.39 -6.05 14.12
CA VAL A 506 32.83 -7.32 13.54
C VAL A 506 34.06 -7.12 12.66
N PHE A 507 34.05 -6.11 11.79
CA PHE A 507 35.18 -5.79 10.91
C PHE A 507 36.47 -5.51 11.71
N PHE A 508 36.42 -4.60 12.68
CA PHE A 508 37.54 -4.28 13.55
C PHE A 508 37.96 -5.48 14.41
N GLY A 509 37.00 -6.26 14.89
CA GLY A 509 37.23 -7.49 15.63
C GLY A 509 38.06 -8.49 14.83
N VAL A 510 37.75 -8.72 13.56
CA VAL A 510 38.55 -9.60 12.68
C VAL A 510 39.88 -8.96 12.28
N TYR A 511 39.88 -7.65 11.97
CA TYR A 511 41.07 -6.92 11.57
C TYR A 511 42.17 -6.91 12.64
N TYR A 512 41.82 -6.72 13.90
CA TYR A 512 42.74 -6.79 15.04
C TYR A 512 42.88 -8.20 15.60
N GLY A 513 41.81 -8.98 15.65
CA GLY A 513 41.79 -10.33 16.22
C GLY A 513 42.64 -11.34 15.44
N SER A 514 42.69 -11.20 14.11
CA SER A 514 43.61 -11.96 13.25
C SER A 514 45.10 -11.70 13.54
N GLN A 515 45.42 -10.65 14.31
CA GLN A 515 46.79 -10.32 14.74
C GLN A 515 47.16 -10.95 16.08
N SER A 516 46.18 -11.38 16.88
CA SER A 516 46.42 -11.94 18.20
C SER A 516 46.55 -13.46 18.15
N LYS A 517 47.78 -13.96 18.40
CA LYS A 517 48.02 -15.41 18.58
C LYS A 517 47.17 -16.00 19.70
N ALA A 518 46.84 -15.22 20.73
CA ALA A 518 46.00 -15.64 21.85
C ALA A 518 44.52 -15.80 21.43
N LEU A 519 43.98 -14.88 20.63
CA LEU A 519 42.60 -14.95 20.13
C LEU A 519 42.43 -16.06 19.10
N VAL A 520 43.43 -16.25 18.23
CA VAL A 520 43.50 -17.38 17.29
C VAL A 520 43.58 -18.71 18.05
N ASN A 521 44.37 -18.81 19.13
CA ASN A 521 44.42 -20.02 19.96
C ASN A 521 43.15 -20.25 20.78
N PHE A 522 42.48 -19.20 21.26
CA PHE A 522 41.18 -19.29 21.93
C PHE A 522 40.09 -19.79 20.96
N GLY A 523 40.05 -19.22 19.75
CA GLY A 523 39.18 -19.68 18.67
C GLY A 523 39.43 -21.15 18.33
N ARG A 524 40.70 -21.57 18.22
CA ARG A 524 41.10 -22.98 18.01
C ARG A 524 40.62 -23.92 19.10
N LYS A 525 40.76 -23.53 20.37
CA LYS A 525 40.30 -24.34 21.52
C LYS A 525 38.77 -24.52 21.52
N ASN A 526 38.02 -23.55 20.98
CA ASN A 526 36.56 -23.55 20.96
C ASN A 526 35.98 -23.78 19.55
N ILE A 527 36.74 -24.35 18.60
CA ILE A 527 36.30 -24.60 17.22
C ILE A 527 34.99 -25.40 17.19
N LEU A 528 34.87 -26.43 18.03
CA LEU A 528 33.68 -27.28 18.08
C LEU A 528 32.43 -26.46 18.44
N PHE A 529 32.52 -25.64 19.49
CA PHE A 529 31.43 -24.77 19.93
C PHE A 529 31.08 -23.73 18.86
N SER A 530 32.09 -23.08 18.28
CA SER A 530 31.89 -22.07 17.23
C SER A 530 31.21 -22.64 15.98
N LYS A 531 31.59 -23.85 15.53
CA LYS A 531 31.01 -24.50 14.36
C LYS A 531 29.56 -24.95 14.60
N LEU A 532 29.26 -25.45 15.80
CA LEU A 532 27.89 -25.80 16.19
C LEU A 532 27.02 -24.55 16.35
N ALA A 533 27.53 -23.48 16.96
CA ALA A 533 26.81 -22.21 17.09
C ALA A 533 26.49 -21.58 15.72
N MET A 534 27.46 -21.55 14.79
CA MET A 534 27.21 -21.10 13.40
C MET A 534 26.21 -21.99 12.67
N GLY A 535 26.31 -23.32 12.80
CA GLY A 535 25.36 -24.24 12.19
C GLY A 535 23.94 -24.02 12.71
N CYS A 536 23.78 -23.85 14.03
CA CYS A 536 22.51 -23.55 14.67
C CYS A 536 21.94 -22.21 14.21
N LEU A 537 22.76 -21.15 14.17
CA LEU A 537 22.36 -19.84 13.67
C LEU A 537 21.85 -19.91 12.22
N PHE A 538 22.56 -20.59 11.33
CA PHE A 538 22.13 -20.74 9.94
C PHE A 538 20.83 -21.53 9.79
N ILE A 539 20.58 -22.53 10.64
CA ILE A 539 19.30 -23.25 10.67
C ILE A 539 18.16 -22.31 11.08
N VAL A 540 18.32 -21.58 12.17
CA VAL A 540 17.31 -20.65 12.67
C VAL A 540 16.98 -19.59 11.61
N LEU A 541 18.01 -18.96 11.03
CA LEU A 541 17.82 -17.96 9.97
C LEU A 541 17.18 -18.54 8.71
N SER A 542 17.55 -19.77 8.33
CA SER A 542 16.94 -20.44 7.18
C SER A 542 15.45 -20.70 7.40
N ILE A 543 15.05 -21.15 8.59
CA ILE A 543 13.64 -21.38 8.93
C ILE A 543 12.85 -20.06 8.84
N LEU A 544 13.38 -18.96 9.40
CA LEU A 544 12.75 -17.65 9.36
C LEU A 544 12.58 -17.13 7.92
N LEU A 545 13.60 -17.31 7.07
CA LEU A 545 13.51 -16.94 5.66
C LEU A 545 12.55 -17.83 4.87
N TRP A 546 12.46 -19.13 5.20
CA TRP A 546 11.52 -20.04 4.56
C TRP A 546 10.06 -19.71 4.90
N GLN A 547 9.79 -19.35 6.16
CA GLN A 547 8.49 -18.84 6.58
C GLN A 547 8.13 -17.55 5.83
N SER A 548 9.09 -16.63 5.68
CA SER A 548 8.91 -15.38 4.94
C SER A 548 8.73 -15.58 3.43
N ALA A 549 9.27 -16.67 2.86
CA ALA A 549 9.05 -17.04 1.46
C ALA A 549 7.66 -17.64 1.22
N LEU A 550 7.11 -18.35 2.20
CA LEU A 550 5.81 -19.03 2.09
C LEU A 550 4.62 -18.14 2.42
N SER A 551 4.82 -17.07 3.19
CA SER A 551 3.86 -15.96 3.34
C SER A 551 3.71 -15.16 2.05
#